data_AF-A0A1V5PMF8-F1
#
_entry.id   AF-A0A1V5PMF8-F1
#
_cell.length_a   1.000
_cell.length_b   1.000
_cell.length_c   1.000
_cell.angle_alpha   90.00
_cell.angle_beta   90.00
_cell.angle_gamma   90.00
#
_symmetry.space_group_name_H-M   'P 1'
#
loop_
_entity.id
_entity.type
_entity.pdbx_description
1 polymer ?
#
loop_
_entity_poly.entity_id
_entity_poly.type
_entity_poly.pdbx_seq_one_letter_code
_entity_poly.pdbx_strand_id
1 'polypeptide(L)'
;MLFAALVAYGAAIAVQESAVQLLPWLFFIEWRERGSWRGLWRSPALLLFLPVTLAYLLFWIQAPKYEGVTTLALEPEVLWYLLQGLVFPLVGRVCGFPAAVQPYIRPLMVAGFAGLLALLLLRRRGWHLCLGLSWYGLQLLSTYVGLDYAYVSLSPRLFYLSAFGAALLWAAALLPDTNSRSCFGRRVGFVALALVALQSVALLLNFQTMYMHGTTLQASLLEILAQEGPSRSVLVVNYPDRYTPRRSPYPLGYWGVTLAPVRVALSDFSRLSTGVAPATESWSVLALGPEAQQLGPYHVDMRGGPVAESTTYERAQHTDATYVTHYHADGAMTLHYAGTIDVPQGEAPEWMAQFGATARLLEAEPLWDGVTLHLRLRWQALGSGVSTDSIFVHLALPDALPVAQADGEPGLGFFPLWSWQAGDIISEERVFTSVSGTIPPGFYNVNIGIYNWEAQSRAETWLPDGTRLPDDYFTLAACRRESGPSINTRAVSHSHPGFRSNDVHDANTTD
;
A
#
# COMPACT_ATOMS: atom_id res chain seq x y z
N MET A 1 9.78 -46.52 -5.12
CA MET A 1 9.41 -45.61 -4.02
C MET A 1 10.64 -44.91 -3.42
N LEU A 2 11.66 -45.63 -2.94
CA LEU A 2 12.84 -45.02 -2.30
C LEU A 2 13.62 -44.04 -3.20
N PHE A 3 13.80 -44.38 -4.48
CA PHE A 3 14.42 -43.49 -5.47
C PHE A 3 13.64 -42.18 -5.67
N ALA A 4 12.30 -42.27 -5.79
CA ALA A 4 11.44 -41.09 -5.90
C ALA A 4 11.50 -40.20 -4.65
N ALA A 5 11.57 -40.82 -3.45
CA ALA A 5 11.76 -40.09 -2.20
C ALA A 5 13.14 -39.41 -2.12
N LEU A 6 14.19 -40.05 -2.62
CA LEU A 6 15.53 -39.46 -2.70
C LEU A 6 15.57 -38.26 -3.66
N VAL A 7 14.91 -38.37 -4.83
CA VAL A 7 14.77 -37.27 -5.78
C VAL A 7 14.00 -36.11 -5.15
N ALA A 8 12.89 -36.38 -4.46
CA ALA A 8 12.11 -35.36 -3.76
C ALA A 8 12.93 -34.67 -2.65
N TYR A 9 13.73 -35.43 -1.90
CA TYR A 9 14.62 -34.88 -0.87
C TYR A 9 15.74 -34.01 -1.45
N GLY A 10 16.37 -34.46 -2.54
CA GLY A 10 17.36 -33.66 -3.27
C GLY A 10 16.77 -32.37 -3.81
N ALA A 11 15.56 -32.42 -4.40
CA ALA A 11 14.84 -31.24 -4.85
C ALA A 11 14.50 -30.29 -3.70
N ALA A 12 14.04 -30.82 -2.56
CA ALA A 12 13.74 -30.00 -1.38
C ALA A 12 14.99 -29.28 -0.85
N ILE A 13 16.13 -29.96 -0.75
CA ILE A 13 17.40 -29.35 -0.34
C ILE A 13 17.86 -28.28 -1.34
N ALA A 14 17.71 -28.54 -2.65
CA ALA A 14 18.09 -27.58 -3.68
C ALA A 14 17.24 -26.30 -3.66
N VAL A 15 16.00 -26.37 -3.15
CA VAL A 15 15.07 -25.24 -3.05
C VAL A 15 15.17 -24.53 -1.69
N GLN A 16 15.34 -25.27 -0.61
CA GLN A 16 15.30 -24.74 0.75
C GLN A 16 16.28 -25.45 1.68
N GLU A 17 17.25 -24.70 2.21
CA GLU A 17 18.35 -25.23 3.02
C GLU A 17 17.88 -25.98 4.29
N SER A 18 16.74 -25.56 4.86
CA SER A 18 16.14 -26.21 6.04
C SER A 18 15.64 -27.63 5.76
N ALA A 19 15.47 -28.04 4.49
CA ALA A 19 15.07 -29.41 4.15
C ALA A 19 16.06 -30.46 4.67
N VAL A 20 17.34 -30.10 4.88
CA VAL A 20 18.33 -30.94 5.57
C VAL A 20 17.82 -31.45 6.92
N GLN A 21 17.02 -30.65 7.62
CA GLN A 21 16.47 -30.95 8.94
C GLN A 21 15.36 -32.02 8.91
N LEU A 22 15.00 -32.54 7.73
CA LEU A 22 14.15 -33.73 7.59
C LEU A 22 14.91 -35.05 7.82
N LEU A 23 16.25 -35.05 7.77
CA LEU A 23 17.04 -36.27 7.98
C LEU A 23 16.85 -36.88 9.39
N PRO A 24 16.85 -36.11 10.49
CA PRO A 24 16.52 -36.64 11.82
C PRO A 24 15.14 -37.32 11.89
N TRP A 25 14.17 -36.84 11.10
CA TRP A 25 12.85 -37.44 11.02
C TRP A 25 12.85 -38.78 10.29
N LEU A 26 13.54 -38.85 9.16
CA LEU A 26 13.76 -40.11 8.44
C LEU A 26 14.47 -41.13 9.32
N PHE A 27 15.51 -40.70 10.04
CA PHE A 27 16.23 -41.52 11.01
C PHE A 27 15.32 -42.07 12.11
N PHE A 28 14.48 -41.20 12.68
CA PHE A 28 13.55 -41.59 13.73
C PHE A 28 12.50 -42.60 13.25
N ILE A 29 11.92 -42.39 12.05
CA ILE A 29 10.95 -43.30 11.45
C ILE A 29 11.58 -44.67 11.19
N GLU A 30 12.75 -44.71 10.55
CA GLU A 30 13.47 -45.96 10.28
C GLU A 30 13.88 -46.68 11.56
N TRP A 31 14.28 -45.94 12.59
CA TRP A 31 14.66 -46.53 13.88
C TRP A 31 13.45 -47.20 14.54
N ARG A 32 12.30 -46.51 14.51
CA ARG A 32 11.04 -47.02 15.05
C ARG A 32 10.56 -48.25 14.30
N GLU A 33 10.62 -48.27 12.97
CA GLU A 33 10.17 -49.42 12.16
C GLU A 33 11.07 -50.64 12.34
N ARG A 34 12.38 -50.44 12.49
CA ARG A 34 13.36 -51.53 12.58
C ARG A 34 13.60 -52.03 14.00
N GLY A 35 13.14 -51.29 15.02
CA GLY A 35 13.19 -51.67 16.43
C GLY A 35 14.59 -51.88 17.02
N SER A 36 15.66 -51.55 16.28
CA SER A 36 17.04 -51.71 16.74
C SER A 36 18.01 -50.74 16.07
N TRP A 37 19.02 -50.30 16.81
CA TRP A 37 20.09 -49.45 16.28
C TRP A 37 20.91 -50.13 15.18
N ARG A 38 21.13 -51.45 15.28
CA ARG A 38 21.84 -52.22 14.23
C ARG A 38 21.03 -52.31 12.94
N GLY A 39 19.71 -52.47 13.03
CA GLY A 39 18.82 -52.48 11.87
C GLY A 39 18.79 -51.14 11.17
N LEU A 40 18.81 -50.05 11.95
CA LEU A 40 18.82 -48.67 11.46
C LEU A 40 20.03 -48.35 10.59
N TRP A 41 21.25 -48.62 11.07
CA TRP A 41 22.48 -48.37 10.31
C TRP A 41 22.58 -49.20 9.02
N ARG A 42 21.80 -50.27 8.91
CA ARG A 42 21.66 -51.09 7.70
C ARG A 42 20.46 -50.69 6.85
N SER A 43 19.79 -49.56 7.16
CA SER A 43 18.67 -49.08 6.37
C SER A 43 19.17 -48.49 5.05
N PRO A 44 18.64 -48.96 3.89
CA PRO A 44 18.95 -48.37 2.60
C PRO A 44 18.49 -46.91 2.53
N ALA A 45 17.45 -46.51 3.28
CA ALA A 45 17.04 -45.11 3.37
C ALA A 45 18.15 -44.25 3.99
N LEU A 46 18.70 -44.64 5.13
CA LEU A 46 19.79 -43.85 5.74
C LEU A 46 21.06 -43.85 4.89
N LEU A 47 21.42 -45.00 4.30
CA LEU A 47 22.61 -45.10 3.45
C LEU A 47 22.51 -44.24 2.19
N LEU A 48 21.30 -43.92 1.72
CA LEU A 48 21.10 -43.08 0.53
C LEU A 48 20.93 -41.59 0.87
N PHE A 49 20.23 -41.26 1.96
CA PHE A 49 19.93 -39.86 2.29
C PHE A 49 21.07 -39.19 3.06
N LEU A 50 21.76 -39.92 3.96
CA LEU A 50 22.85 -39.36 4.76
C LEU A 50 24.02 -38.83 3.89
N PRO A 51 24.51 -39.54 2.85
CA PRO A 51 25.58 -39.01 2.00
C PRO A 51 25.16 -37.76 1.23
N VAL A 52 23.90 -37.69 0.77
CA VAL A 52 23.36 -36.50 0.10
C VAL A 52 23.34 -35.31 1.05
N THR A 53 22.87 -35.50 2.28
CA THR A 53 22.87 -34.45 3.31
C THR A 53 24.29 -34.00 3.64
N LEU A 54 25.23 -34.93 3.83
CA LEU A 54 26.63 -34.60 4.12
C LEU A 54 27.29 -33.85 2.96
N ALA A 55 27.04 -34.28 1.72
CA ALA A 55 27.53 -33.61 0.53
C ALA A 55 27.00 -32.17 0.44
N TYR A 56 25.70 -31.97 0.71
CA TYR A 56 25.12 -30.63 0.77
C TYR A 56 25.74 -29.77 1.89
N LEU A 57 25.88 -30.31 3.10
CA LEU A 57 26.48 -29.56 4.22
C LEU A 57 27.93 -29.18 3.93
N LEU A 58 28.72 -30.07 3.32
CA LEU A 58 30.09 -29.78 2.88
C LEU A 58 30.10 -28.68 1.82
N PHE A 59 29.20 -28.76 0.82
CA PHE A 59 29.03 -27.73 -0.19
C PHE A 59 28.67 -26.37 0.46
N TRP A 60 27.68 -26.35 1.35
CA TRP A 60 27.24 -25.14 2.06
C TRP A 60 28.34 -24.53 2.93
N ILE A 61 29.13 -25.36 3.63
CA ILE A 61 30.29 -24.90 4.42
C ILE A 61 31.36 -24.27 3.51
N GLN A 62 31.55 -24.79 2.30
CA GLN A 62 32.53 -24.26 1.36
C GLN A 62 32.00 -23.09 0.53
N ALA A 63 30.68 -22.95 0.41
CA ALA A 63 30.06 -21.86 -0.32
C ALA A 63 30.41 -20.51 0.31
N PRO A 64 30.76 -19.50 -0.52
CA PRO A 64 31.00 -18.15 -0.03
C PRO A 64 29.71 -17.60 0.57
N LYS A 65 29.77 -17.10 1.81
CA LYS A 65 28.64 -16.46 2.48
C LYS A 65 28.74 -14.95 2.31
N TYR A 66 27.61 -14.31 2.06
CA TYR A 66 27.53 -12.85 2.10
C TYR A 66 27.73 -12.36 3.53
N GLU A 67 28.68 -11.45 3.72
CA GLU A 67 28.92 -10.82 5.01
C GLU A 67 27.64 -10.12 5.53
N GLY A 68 27.34 -10.32 6.81
CA GLY A 68 26.21 -9.67 7.48
C GLY A 68 24.84 -10.32 7.29
N VAL A 69 24.72 -11.45 6.57
CA VAL A 69 23.43 -12.17 6.42
C VAL A 69 23.40 -13.48 7.20
N THR A 70 24.46 -14.29 7.11
CA THR A 70 24.58 -15.55 7.85
C THR A 70 25.73 -15.45 8.84
N THR A 71 25.42 -15.28 10.11
CA THR A 71 26.38 -15.23 11.22
C THR A 71 25.94 -16.21 12.29
N LEU A 72 26.88 -16.75 13.07
CA LEU A 72 26.53 -17.55 14.24
C LEU A 72 26.06 -16.61 15.36
N ALA A 73 24.80 -16.18 15.28
CA ALA A 73 24.27 -15.06 16.08
C ALA A 73 23.65 -15.53 17.40
N LEU A 74 22.81 -16.58 17.37
CA LEU A 74 22.08 -17.12 18.54
C LEU A 74 21.33 -16.04 19.36
N GLU A 75 20.80 -15.02 18.68
CA GLU A 75 20.19 -13.85 19.32
C GLU A 75 18.93 -14.21 20.14
N PRO A 76 18.82 -13.75 21.40
CA PRO A 76 17.62 -13.95 22.22
C PRO A 76 16.32 -13.45 21.57
N GLU A 77 16.41 -12.35 20.82
CA GLU A 77 15.29 -11.72 20.11
C GLU A 77 14.69 -12.66 19.05
N VAL A 78 15.54 -13.43 18.37
CA VAL A 78 15.10 -14.47 17.44
C VAL A 78 14.29 -15.53 18.18
N LEU A 79 14.75 -15.99 19.35
CA LEU A 79 14.00 -16.98 20.13
C LEU A 79 12.61 -16.47 20.55
N TRP A 80 12.48 -15.20 20.92
CA TRP A 80 11.17 -14.58 21.20
C TRP A 80 10.27 -14.55 19.96
N TYR A 81 10.81 -14.21 18.81
CA TYR A 81 10.08 -14.22 17.54
C TYR A 81 9.64 -15.65 17.16
N LEU A 82 10.51 -16.64 17.34
CA LEU A 82 10.18 -18.05 17.10
C LEU A 82 9.15 -18.56 18.11
N LEU A 83 9.20 -18.13 19.38
CA LEU A 83 8.19 -18.48 20.37
C LEU A 83 6.82 -17.90 19.99
N GLN A 84 6.78 -16.64 19.50
CA GLN A 84 5.55 -16.02 19.01
C GLN A 84 4.85 -16.88 17.95
N GLY A 85 5.60 -17.44 16.98
CA GLY A 85 5.04 -18.34 15.96
C GLY A 85 4.43 -19.61 16.56
N LEU A 86 4.98 -20.13 17.65
CA LEU A 86 4.49 -21.34 18.32
C LEU A 86 3.19 -21.08 19.10
N VAL A 87 3.12 -19.93 19.77
CA VAL A 87 1.96 -19.52 20.57
C VAL A 87 1.05 -18.53 19.84
N PHE A 88 1.12 -18.48 18.51
CA PHE A 88 0.45 -17.48 17.68
C PHE A 88 -1.04 -17.24 18.00
N PRO A 89 -1.87 -18.23 18.41
CA PRO A 89 -3.28 -17.95 18.69
C PRO A 89 -3.49 -17.02 19.89
N LEU A 90 -2.54 -17.00 20.82
CA LEU A 90 -2.59 -16.18 22.03
C LEU A 90 -2.10 -14.75 21.78
N VAL A 91 -1.25 -14.58 20.77
CA VAL A 91 -0.54 -13.32 20.49
C VAL A 91 -0.82 -12.76 19.09
N GLY A 92 -1.78 -13.33 18.36
CA GLY A 92 -2.33 -12.76 17.14
C GLY A 92 -3.56 -11.90 17.47
N ARG A 93 -3.59 -10.65 16.99
CA ARG A 93 -4.71 -9.74 17.22
C ARG A 93 -5.19 -9.12 15.93
N VAL A 94 -6.46 -9.39 15.59
CA VAL A 94 -7.13 -8.84 14.39
C VAL A 94 -7.12 -7.32 14.40
N CYS A 95 -7.38 -6.69 15.56
CA CYS A 95 -7.36 -5.23 15.72
C CYS A 95 -5.98 -4.66 16.11
N GLY A 96 -4.94 -5.51 16.08
CA GLY A 96 -3.57 -5.18 16.47
C GLY A 96 -3.34 -4.93 17.97
N PHE A 97 -2.07 -4.72 18.33
CA PHE A 97 -1.66 -4.47 19.70
C PHE A 97 -1.60 -2.97 20.03
N PRO A 98 -2.22 -2.53 21.14
CA PRO A 98 -1.97 -1.19 21.66
C PRO A 98 -0.61 -1.16 22.39
N ALA A 99 0.06 -0.01 22.34
CA ALA A 99 1.39 0.18 22.95
C ALA A 99 1.42 -0.19 24.46
N ALA A 100 0.33 0.07 25.18
CA ALA A 100 0.21 -0.21 26.61
C ALA A 100 0.38 -1.70 26.99
N VAL A 101 0.20 -2.64 26.04
CA VAL A 101 0.25 -4.08 26.34
C VAL A 101 1.67 -4.65 26.24
N GLN A 102 2.62 -3.90 25.65
CA GLN A 102 4.00 -4.36 25.38
C GLN A 102 4.70 -5.05 26.58
N PRO A 103 4.62 -4.53 27.83
CA PRO A 103 5.29 -5.17 28.97
C PRO A 103 4.79 -6.58 29.29
N TYR A 104 3.53 -6.89 28.94
CA TYR A 104 2.88 -8.15 29.28
C TYR A 104 3.04 -9.23 28.22
N ILE A 105 3.59 -8.89 27.05
CA ILE A 105 3.62 -9.78 25.89
C ILE A 105 4.56 -10.97 26.09
N ARG A 106 5.79 -10.73 26.55
CA ARG A 106 6.75 -11.81 26.81
C ARG A 106 6.26 -12.76 27.92
N PRO A 107 5.77 -12.26 29.09
CA PRO A 107 5.12 -13.12 30.08
C PRO A 107 3.96 -13.94 29.51
N LEU A 108 3.10 -13.33 28.68
CA LEU A 108 1.98 -14.03 28.03
C LEU A 108 2.48 -15.15 27.09
N MET A 109 3.55 -14.92 26.34
CA MET A 109 4.13 -15.95 25.47
C MET A 109 4.67 -17.14 26.27
N VAL A 110 5.42 -16.88 27.36
CA VAL A 110 5.95 -17.93 28.24
C VAL A 110 4.81 -18.71 28.90
N ALA A 111 3.82 -18.00 29.46
CA ALA A 111 2.66 -18.62 30.08
C ALA A 111 1.83 -19.43 29.07
N GLY A 112 1.67 -18.91 27.85
CA GLY A 112 1.01 -19.60 26.76
C GLY A 112 1.70 -20.89 26.36
N PHE A 113 3.02 -20.85 26.23
CA PHE A 113 3.83 -22.03 25.94
C PHE A 113 3.76 -23.06 27.08
N ALA A 114 3.98 -22.64 28.33
CA ALA A 114 3.88 -23.51 29.49
C ALA A 114 2.47 -24.13 29.63
N GLY A 115 1.41 -23.35 29.38
CA GLY A 115 0.03 -23.83 29.37
C GLY A 115 -0.23 -24.86 28.27
N LEU A 116 0.30 -24.66 27.06
CA LEU A 116 0.23 -25.62 25.96
C LEU A 116 0.92 -26.94 26.33
N LEU A 117 2.11 -26.89 26.91
CA LEU A 117 2.84 -28.06 27.39
C LEU A 117 2.04 -28.80 28.47
N ALA A 118 1.57 -28.07 29.49
CA ALA A 118 0.79 -28.63 30.58
C ALA A 118 -0.48 -29.32 30.07
N LEU A 119 -1.21 -28.69 29.14
CA LEU A 119 -2.43 -29.25 28.57
C LEU A 119 -2.15 -30.56 27.80
N LEU A 120 -1.10 -30.60 26.99
CA LEU A 120 -0.71 -31.82 26.26
C LEU A 120 -0.28 -32.95 27.20
N LEU A 121 0.47 -32.64 28.26
CA LEU A 121 0.90 -33.61 29.26
C LEU A 121 -0.28 -34.15 30.09
N LEU A 122 -1.16 -33.26 30.55
CA LEU A 122 -2.39 -33.64 31.28
C LEU A 122 -3.32 -34.52 30.44
N ARG A 123 -3.38 -34.27 29.12
CA ARG A 123 -4.13 -35.10 28.16
C ARG A 123 -3.37 -36.34 27.67
N ARG A 124 -2.20 -36.64 28.25
CA ARG A 124 -1.35 -37.79 27.88
C ARG A 124 -1.01 -37.83 26.38
N ARG A 125 -0.88 -36.67 25.75
CA ARG A 125 -0.53 -36.49 24.33
C ARG A 125 0.98 -36.40 24.10
N GLY A 126 1.79 -37.05 24.94
CA GLY A 126 3.26 -36.93 24.93
C GLY A 126 3.88 -37.22 23.56
N TRP A 127 3.33 -38.17 22.79
CA TRP A 127 3.76 -38.41 21.42
C TRP A 127 3.61 -37.20 20.50
N HIS A 128 2.43 -36.56 20.50
CA HIS A 128 2.14 -35.38 19.67
C HIS A 128 2.96 -34.17 20.14
N LEU A 129 3.19 -34.06 21.45
CA LEU A 129 4.06 -33.06 22.03
C LEU A 129 5.49 -33.18 21.50
N CYS A 130 6.10 -34.37 21.63
CA CYS A 130 7.43 -34.62 21.12
C CYS A 130 7.48 -34.37 19.61
N LEU A 131 6.52 -34.94 18.86
CA LEU A 131 6.45 -34.82 17.41
C LEU A 131 6.35 -33.35 16.94
N GLY A 132 5.43 -32.59 17.53
CA GLY A 132 5.22 -31.20 17.16
C GLY A 132 6.38 -30.29 17.55
N LEU A 133 6.95 -30.46 18.76
CA LEU A 133 8.09 -29.65 19.21
C LEU A 133 9.36 -29.96 18.43
N SER A 134 9.68 -31.23 18.18
CA SER A 134 10.86 -31.55 17.39
C SER A 134 10.67 -31.13 15.94
N TRP A 135 9.45 -31.16 15.39
CA TRP A 135 9.21 -30.66 14.03
C TRP A 135 9.41 -29.15 13.98
N TYR A 136 8.77 -28.42 14.89
CA TYR A 136 8.88 -26.97 14.98
C TYR A 136 10.34 -26.52 15.19
N GLY A 137 11.00 -27.10 16.20
CA GLY A 137 12.36 -26.74 16.60
C GLY A 137 13.40 -27.10 15.57
N LEU A 138 13.33 -28.30 14.97
CA LEU A 138 14.29 -28.70 13.94
C LEU A 138 14.19 -27.79 12.72
N GLN A 139 12.98 -27.47 12.26
CA GLN A 139 12.76 -26.62 11.07
C GLN A 139 13.22 -25.17 11.24
N LEU A 140 13.35 -24.71 12.49
CA LEU A 140 13.79 -23.35 12.82
C LEU A 140 15.19 -23.31 13.44
N LEU A 141 15.87 -24.46 13.53
CA LEU A 141 17.18 -24.55 14.16
C LEU A 141 18.22 -23.72 13.40
N SER A 142 18.25 -23.84 12.07
CA SER A 142 19.14 -23.02 11.24
C SER A 142 18.80 -21.52 11.34
N THR A 143 17.52 -21.18 11.44
CA THR A 143 17.09 -19.79 11.66
C THR A 143 17.63 -19.24 12.96
N TYR A 144 17.54 -19.99 14.06
CA TYR A 144 18.04 -19.53 15.36
C TYR A 144 19.58 -19.46 15.41
N VAL A 145 20.26 -20.44 14.82
CA VAL A 145 21.72 -20.53 14.85
C VAL A 145 22.38 -19.51 13.92
N GLY A 146 21.78 -19.27 12.75
CA GLY A 146 22.47 -18.65 11.62
C GLY A 146 21.99 -17.27 11.19
N LEU A 147 20.88 -16.75 11.74
CA LEU A 147 20.29 -15.47 11.30
C LEU A 147 20.14 -14.49 12.47
N ASP A 148 20.34 -13.22 12.18
CA ASP A 148 20.06 -12.11 13.10
C ASP A 148 18.56 -11.76 13.13
N TYR A 149 18.15 -11.03 14.17
CA TYR A 149 16.78 -10.58 14.31
C TYR A 149 16.35 -9.59 13.24
N ALA A 150 17.27 -8.76 12.71
CA ALA A 150 16.96 -7.79 11.66
C ALA A 150 16.41 -8.50 10.40
N TYR A 151 17.02 -9.60 9.99
CA TYR A 151 16.56 -10.44 8.90
C TYR A 151 15.29 -11.22 9.25
N VAL A 152 15.27 -11.85 10.43
CA VAL A 152 14.16 -12.71 10.86
C VAL A 152 12.86 -11.92 11.02
N SER A 153 12.94 -10.68 11.53
CA SER A 153 11.79 -9.80 11.74
C SER A 153 11.05 -9.45 10.44
N LEU A 154 11.73 -9.48 9.29
CA LEU A 154 11.20 -9.21 7.95
C LEU A 154 10.76 -10.48 7.20
N SER A 155 10.94 -11.66 7.80
CA SER A 155 10.88 -12.94 7.09
C SER A 155 9.87 -13.91 7.70
N PRO A 156 8.56 -13.59 7.73
CA PRO A 156 7.53 -14.50 8.26
C PRO A 156 7.47 -15.83 7.48
N ARG A 157 7.98 -15.86 6.23
CA ARG A 157 8.16 -17.08 5.42
C ARG A 157 8.95 -18.19 6.09
N LEU A 158 9.80 -17.86 7.08
CA LEU A 158 10.57 -18.84 7.85
C LEU A 158 9.67 -19.82 8.61
N PHE A 159 8.41 -19.46 8.88
CA PHE A 159 7.45 -20.34 9.55
C PHE A 159 6.74 -21.34 8.65
N TYR A 160 6.89 -21.30 7.32
CA TYR A 160 6.08 -22.13 6.41
C TYR A 160 6.19 -23.63 6.71
N LEU A 161 7.40 -24.14 6.96
CA LEU A 161 7.61 -25.56 7.27
C LEU A 161 7.33 -25.90 8.74
N SER A 162 7.65 -24.98 9.66
CA SER A 162 7.46 -25.19 11.10
C SER A 162 6.00 -25.06 11.53
N ALA A 163 5.17 -24.35 10.76
CA ALA A 163 3.73 -24.18 10.99
C ALA A 163 3.00 -25.52 11.19
N PHE A 164 3.43 -26.59 10.50
CA PHE A 164 2.89 -27.93 10.72
C PHE A 164 3.06 -28.39 12.18
N GLY A 165 4.26 -28.20 12.76
CA GLY A 165 4.54 -28.56 14.15
C GLY A 165 3.68 -27.76 15.13
N ALA A 166 3.55 -26.45 14.92
CA ALA A 166 2.68 -25.59 15.73
C ALA A 166 1.20 -26.01 15.62
N ALA A 167 0.71 -26.24 14.41
CA ALA A 167 -0.66 -26.68 14.15
C ALA A 167 -0.95 -28.04 14.82
N LEU A 168 -0.02 -28.99 14.74
CA LEU A 168 -0.14 -30.29 15.38
C LEU A 168 -0.24 -30.17 16.91
N LEU A 169 0.56 -29.30 17.53
CA LEU A 169 0.52 -29.08 18.98
C LEU A 169 -0.82 -28.50 19.43
N TRP A 170 -1.30 -27.44 18.75
CA TRP A 170 -2.60 -26.83 19.06
C TRP A 170 -3.78 -27.77 18.79
N ALA A 171 -3.74 -28.50 17.67
CA ALA A 171 -4.74 -29.51 17.36
C ALA A 171 -4.76 -30.62 18.42
N ALA A 172 -3.61 -31.19 18.78
CA ALA A 172 -3.53 -32.24 19.79
C ALA A 172 -3.92 -31.76 21.20
N ALA A 173 -3.63 -30.49 21.51
CA ALA A 173 -3.96 -29.88 22.79
C ALA A 173 -5.46 -29.64 22.93
N LEU A 174 -6.12 -29.19 21.86
CA LEU A 174 -7.53 -28.79 21.89
C LEU A 174 -8.50 -29.90 21.47
N LEU A 175 -8.11 -30.76 20.53
CA LEU A 175 -8.97 -31.84 20.04
C LEU A 175 -9.36 -32.80 21.18
N PRO A 176 -10.65 -33.15 21.28
CA PRO A 176 -11.14 -34.11 22.26
C PRO A 176 -10.54 -35.49 22.04
N ASP A 177 -10.35 -36.25 23.13
CA ASP A 177 -10.18 -37.70 23.01
C ASP A 177 -11.43 -38.34 22.43
N THR A 178 -11.25 -39.18 21.41
CA THR A 178 -12.31 -39.97 20.79
C THR A 178 -13.06 -40.83 21.82
N ASN A 179 -12.35 -41.29 22.85
CA ASN A 179 -12.87 -42.09 23.97
C ASN A 179 -13.40 -41.27 25.16
N SER A 180 -13.33 -39.93 25.11
CA SER A 180 -13.80 -39.09 26.21
C SER A 180 -15.33 -38.99 26.22
N ARG A 181 -15.95 -39.38 27.35
CA ARG A 181 -17.40 -39.29 27.59
C ARG A 181 -17.89 -37.87 27.91
N SER A 182 -16.99 -36.91 28.17
CA SER A 182 -17.35 -35.53 28.49
C SER A 182 -17.72 -34.75 27.22
N CYS A 183 -19.02 -34.57 26.99
CA CYS A 183 -19.53 -33.73 25.90
C CYS A 183 -19.10 -32.26 26.06
N PHE A 184 -18.92 -31.79 27.31
CA PHE A 184 -18.53 -30.41 27.59
C PHE A 184 -17.10 -30.11 27.11
N GLY A 185 -16.10 -30.90 27.54
CA GLY A 185 -14.71 -30.70 27.12
C GLY A 185 -14.51 -30.82 25.60
N ARG A 186 -15.35 -31.65 24.95
CA ARG A 186 -15.41 -31.79 23.50
C ARG A 186 -15.88 -30.51 22.81
N ARG A 187 -17.00 -29.93 23.27
CA ARG A 187 -17.52 -28.67 22.73
C ARG A 187 -16.53 -27.52 22.93
N VAL A 188 -15.94 -27.41 24.13
CA VAL A 188 -14.93 -26.37 24.42
C VAL A 188 -13.73 -26.47 23.47
N GLY A 189 -13.18 -27.67 23.24
CA GLY A 189 -12.05 -27.87 22.33
C GLY A 189 -12.37 -27.50 20.88
N PHE A 190 -13.55 -27.89 20.37
CA PHE A 190 -13.99 -27.52 19.03
C PHE A 190 -14.22 -26.01 18.89
N VAL A 191 -14.87 -25.39 19.87
CA VAL A 191 -15.07 -23.92 19.88
C VAL A 191 -13.72 -23.20 19.90
N ALA A 192 -12.77 -23.63 20.72
CA ALA A 192 -11.43 -23.05 20.75
C ALA A 192 -10.74 -23.16 19.39
N LEU A 193 -10.76 -24.34 18.74
CA LEU A 193 -10.18 -24.51 17.40
C LEU A 193 -10.89 -23.66 16.34
N ALA A 194 -12.21 -23.55 16.40
CA ALA A 194 -12.98 -22.69 15.50
C ALA A 194 -12.60 -21.21 15.69
N LEU A 195 -12.39 -20.77 16.93
CA LEU A 195 -11.93 -19.41 17.23
C LEU A 195 -10.52 -19.15 16.71
N VAL A 196 -9.59 -20.11 16.83
CA VAL A 196 -8.25 -20.01 16.23
C VAL A 196 -8.36 -19.90 14.70
N ALA A 197 -9.17 -20.74 14.06
CA ALA A 197 -9.38 -20.69 12.62
C ALA A 197 -9.99 -19.35 12.16
N LEU A 198 -11.03 -18.87 12.85
CA LEU A 198 -11.67 -17.57 12.59
C LEU A 198 -10.68 -16.41 12.74
N GLN A 199 -9.88 -16.42 13.81
CA GLN A 199 -8.82 -15.44 14.04
C GLN A 199 -7.78 -15.46 12.91
N SER A 200 -7.32 -16.65 12.49
CA SER A 200 -6.35 -16.79 11.39
C SER A 200 -6.92 -16.28 10.06
N VAL A 201 -8.17 -16.60 9.75
CA VAL A 201 -8.85 -16.12 8.53
C VAL A 201 -9.02 -14.60 8.58
N ALA A 202 -9.47 -14.04 9.70
CA ALA A 202 -9.63 -12.59 9.85
C ALA A 202 -8.29 -11.84 9.71
N LEU A 203 -7.21 -12.38 10.28
CA LEU A 203 -5.87 -11.83 10.09
C LEU A 203 -5.42 -11.89 8.62
N LEU A 204 -5.66 -13.01 7.93
CA LEU A 204 -5.33 -13.15 6.51
C LEU A 204 -6.10 -12.16 5.65
N LEU A 205 -7.40 -11.96 5.92
CA LEU A 205 -8.21 -10.97 5.23
C LEU A 205 -7.70 -9.54 5.46
N ASN A 206 -7.28 -9.19 6.68
CA ASN A 206 -6.67 -7.89 6.95
C ASN A 206 -5.37 -7.68 6.17
N PHE A 207 -4.52 -8.70 6.09
CA PHE A 207 -3.31 -8.65 5.26
C PHE A 207 -3.68 -8.49 3.78
N GLN A 208 -4.65 -9.26 3.28
CA GLN A 208 -5.10 -9.17 1.90
C GLN A 208 -5.62 -7.76 1.57
N THR A 209 -6.46 -7.17 2.41
CA THR A 209 -6.93 -5.78 2.25
C THR A 209 -5.77 -4.80 2.20
N MET A 210 -4.81 -4.93 3.11
CA MET A 210 -3.61 -4.10 3.11
C MET A 210 -2.83 -4.22 1.79
N TYR A 211 -2.56 -5.43 1.31
CA TYR A 211 -1.91 -5.64 0.01
C TYR A 211 -2.73 -5.09 -1.17
N MET A 212 -4.06 -5.22 -1.14
CA MET A 212 -4.94 -4.66 -2.17
C MET A 212 -4.84 -3.14 -2.24
N HIS A 213 -4.78 -2.43 -1.10
CA HIS A 213 -4.62 -0.97 -1.09
C HIS A 213 -3.35 -0.53 -1.82
N GLY A 214 -2.20 -1.15 -1.53
CA GLY A 214 -0.95 -0.82 -2.21
C GLY A 214 -0.93 -1.22 -3.68
N THR A 215 -1.34 -2.45 -3.99
CA THR A 215 -1.31 -2.96 -5.39
C THR A 215 -2.27 -2.22 -6.31
N THR A 216 -3.41 -1.74 -5.79
CA THR A 216 -4.34 -0.89 -6.55
C THR A 216 -3.71 0.46 -6.87
N LEU A 217 -3.09 1.13 -5.89
CA LEU A 217 -2.36 2.39 -6.11
C LEU A 217 -1.25 2.21 -7.16
N GLN A 218 -0.46 1.14 -7.03
CA GLN A 218 0.61 0.84 -7.98
C GLN A 218 0.05 0.59 -9.38
N ALA A 219 -1.04 -0.15 -9.53
CA ALA A 219 -1.67 -0.36 -10.83
C ALA A 219 -2.13 0.97 -11.47
N SER A 220 -2.75 1.87 -10.70
CA SER A 220 -3.14 3.20 -11.19
C SER A 220 -1.93 4.04 -11.61
N LEU A 221 -0.82 3.99 -10.87
CA LEU A 221 0.42 4.65 -11.28
C LEU A 221 0.92 4.10 -12.62
N LEU A 222 0.90 2.79 -12.83
CA LEU A 222 1.36 2.18 -14.08
C LEU A 222 0.51 2.62 -15.28
N GLU A 223 -0.81 2.68 -15.12
CA GLU A 223 -1.71 3.18 -16.15
C GLU A 223 -1.42 4.65 -16.49
N ILE A 224 -1.25 5.50 -15.47
CA ILE A 224 -0.96 6.92 -15.65
C ILE A 224 0.36 7.13 -16.38
N LEU A 225 1.44 6.48 -15.93
CA LEU A 225 2.76 6.62 -16.56
C LEU A 225 2.78 6.06 -18.00
N ALA A 226 1.98 5.04 -18.29
CA ALA A 226 1.86 4.51 -19.64
C ALA A 226 1.08 5.46 -20.56
N GLN A 227 0.07 6.17 -20.03
CA GLN A 227 -0.74 7.12 -20.79
C GLN A 227 0.03 8.41 -21.13
N GLU A 228 0.87 8.93 -20.23
CA GLU A 228 1.67 10.13 -20.49
C GLU A 228 2.71 9.94 -21.62
N GLY A 229 3.13 8.70 -21.85
CA GLY A 229 4.10 8.36 -22.89
C GLY A 229 5.57 8.60 -22.47
N PRO A 230 6.53 8.14 -23.30
CA PRO A 230 7.93 8.03 -22.89
C PRO A 230 8.71 9.35 -22.86
N SER A 231 8.26 10.39 -23.56
CA SER A 231 8.94 11.67 -23.67
C SER A 231 8.54 12.69 -22.61
N ARG A 232 7.55 12.36 -21.76
CA ARG A 232 7.04 13.24 -20.72
C ARG A 232 7.71 13.03 -19.37
N SER A 233 7.59 14.04 -18.55
CA SER A 233 8.08 14.13 -17.18
C SER A 233 6.92 14.28 -16.22
N VAL A 234 6.90 13.46 -15.17
CA VAL A 234 5.77 13.37 -14.23
C VAL A 234 6.27 13.59 -12.82
N LEU A 235 5.68 14.56 -12.13
CA LEU A 235 5.88 14.81 -10.71
C LEU A 235 4.84 14.01 -9.91
N VAL A 236 5.29 13.14 -9.01
CA VAL A 236 4.42 12.34 -8.15
C VAL A 236 4.64 12.73 -6.69
N VAL A 237 3.64 13.34 -6.08
CA VAL A 237 3.72 13.90 -4.72
C VAL A 237 3.07 12.96 -3.71
N ASN A 238 3.71 12.82 -2.55
CA ASN A 238 3.26 12.00 -1.43
C ASN A 238 3.06 10.51 -1.76
N TYR A 239 3.74 9.97 -2.78
CA TYR A 239 3.67 8.54 -3.10
C TYR A 239 4.31 7.69 -1.98
N PRO A 240 3.74 6.55 -1.57
CA PRO A 240 4.30 5.73 -0.49
C PRO A 240 5.43 4.82 -0.99
N ASP A 241 6.60 4.85 -0.34
CA ASP A 241 7.64 3.83 -0.55
C ASP A 241 7.25 2.53 0.18
N ARG A 242 6.75 2.68 1.41
CA ARG A 242 6.22 1.57 2.23
C ARG A 242 5.21 2.08 3.26
N TYR A 243 4.39 1.17 3.76
CA TYR A 243 3.44 1.49 4.83
C TYR A 243 3.24 0.30 5.75
N THR A 244 2.92 0.57 7.02
CA THR A 244 2.79 -0.43 8.09
C THR A 244 1.50 -0.22 8.87
N PRO A 245 0.84 -1.28 9.39
CA PRO A 245 -0.24 -1.12 10.34
C PRO A 245 0.22 -0.33 11.58
N ARG A 246 -0.52 0.72 11.96
CA ARG A 246 -0.25 1.47 13.21
C ARG A 246 -0.31 0.58 14.44
N ARG A 247 -1.16 -0.45 14.37
CA ARG A 247 -1.27 -1.49 15.40
C ARG A 247 -0.84 -2.81 14.78
N SER A 248 0.34 -3.28 15.15
CA SER A 248 0.88 -4.52 14.63
C SER A 248 -0.04 -5.70 14.97
N PRO A 249 -0.35 -6.61 14.02
CA PRO A 249 -1.19 -7.79 14.26
C PRO A 249 -0.51 -8.81 15.18
N TYR A 250 0.82 -8.82 15.20
CA TYR A 250 1.65 -9.57 16.12
C TYR A 250 2.72 -8.64 16.72
N PRO A 251 3.22 -8.95 17.93
CA PRO A 251 4.05 -7.99 18.66
C PRO A 251 5.49 -7.86 18.19
N LEU A 252 6.05 -8.90 17.59
CA LEU A 252 7.42 -8.91 17.06
C LEU A 252 7.37 -9.08 15.54
N GLY A 253 8.26 -8.41 14.83
CA GLY A 253 8.35 -8.43 13.37
C GLY A 253 7.87 -7.15 12.68
N TYR A 254 8.13 -7.09 11.39
CA TYR A 254 7.63 -6.08 10.48
C TYR A 254 6.45 -6.63 9.69
N TRP A 255 5.33 -5.89 9.69
CA TRP A 255 4.06 -6.34 9.12
C TRP A 255 3.54 -5.40 8.03
N GLY A 256 4.41 -4.57 7.46
CA GLY A 256 4.06 -3.63 6.40
C GLY A 256 4.23 -4.17 4.98
N VAL A 257 3.92 -3.31 4.02
CA VAL A 257 4.14 -3.53 2.60
C VAL A 257 5.18 -2.53 2.11
N THR A 258 6.24 -3.04 1.48
CA THR A 258 7.15 -2.22 0.67
C THR A 258 6.59 -2.15 -0.74
N LEU A 259 6.12 -0.97 -1.15
CA LEU A 259 5.46 -0.76 -2.44
C LEU A 259 6.45 -0.34 -3.53
N ALA A 260 7.25 0.67 -3.24
CA ALA A 260 8.29 1.19 -4.11
C ALA A 260 9.58 1.36 -3.31
N PRO A 261 10.56 0.44 -3.41
CA PRO A 261 11.84 0.63 -2.75
C PRO A 261 12.51 1.93 -3.24
N VAL A 262 13.14 2.69 -2.33
CA VAL A 262 13.83 3.97 -2.64
C VAL A 262 14.83 3.84 -3.80
N ARG A 263 15.43 2.66 -3.97
CA ARG A 263 16.45 2.39 -5.00
C ARG A 263 15.90 2.12 -6.40
N VAL A 264 14.58 2.01 -6.55
CA VAL A 264 13.91 1.70 -7.83
C VAL A 264 13.10 2.93 -8.24
N ALA A 265 13.28 3.46 -9.44
CA ALA A 265 12.49 4.60 -9.92
C ALA A 265 11.03 4.18 -10.16
N LEU A 266 10.09 5.11 -10.02
CA LEU A 266 8.67 4.80 -10.30
C LEU A 266 8.47 4.39 -11.77
N SER A 267 9.21 5.03 -12.68
CA SER A 267 9.21 4.70 -14.11
C SER A 267 9.74 3.31 -14.44
N ASP A 268 10.58 2.69 -13.59
CA ASP A 268 11.08 1.34 -13.83
C ASP A 268 9.95 0.30 -13.71
N PHE A 269 8.98 0.52 -12.82
CA PHE A 269 7.80 -0.36 -12.72
C PHE A 269 6.93 -0.28 -13.97
N SER A 270 6.74 0.93 -14.52
CA SER A 270 6.06 1.13 -15.80
C SER A 270 6.84 0.46 -16.94
N ARG A 271 8.16 0.65 -17.00
CA ARG A 271 9.01 0.01 -18.01
C ARG A 271 8.83 -1.50 -18.06
N LEU A 272 8.82 -2.15 -16.91
CA LEU A 272 8.71 -3.60 -16.79
C LEU A 272 7.34 -4.15 -17.22
N SER A 273 6.28 -3.37 -17.03
CA SER A 273 4.90 -3.81 -17.26
C SER A 273 4.35 -3.39 -18.63
N THR A 274 4.66 -2.17 -19.08
CA THR A 274 4.08 -1.56 -20.29
C THR A 274 5.13 -1.25 -21.36
N GLY A 275 6.42 -1.29 -21.03
CA GLY A 275 7.51 -0.88 -21.93
C GLY A 275 7.72 0.64 -22.02
N VAL A 276 6.87 1.44 -21.35
CA VAL A 276 6.93 2.90 -21.34
C VAL A 276 7.52 3.40 -20.02
N ALA A 277 8.43 4.37 -20.07
CA ALA A 277 9.15 4.86 -18.89
C ALA A 277 9.36 6.38 -18.97
N PRO A 278 8.34 7.21 -18.64
CA PRO A 278 8.51 8.65 -18.53
C PRO A 278 9.56 9.00 -17.46
N ALA A 279 10.10 10.22 -17.52
CA ALA A 279 10.90 10.73 -16.42
C ALA A 279 9.99 10.93 -15.21
N THR A 280 10.35 10.39 -14.05
CA THR A 280 9.54 10.54 -12.82
C THR A 280 10.34 11.23 -11.75
N GLU A 281 9.72 12.21 -11.12
CA GLU A 281 10.21 12.86 -9.91
C GLU A 281 9.24 12.63 -8.76
N SER A 282 9.74 12.58 -7.52
CA SER A 282 8.88 12.34 -6.36
C SER A 282 9.32 13.11 -5.14
N TRP A 283 8.36 13.75 -4.48
CA TRP A 283 8.56 14.55 -3.26
C TRP A 283 7.46 14.28 -2.24
N SER A 284 7.75 14.59 -0.98
CA SER A 284 6.77 14.50 0.10
C SER A 284 6.53 15.88 0.74
N VAL A 285 5.26 16.23 0.92
CA VAL A 285 4.82 17.48 1.57
C VAL A 285 4.05 17.10 2.83
N LEU A 286 4.65 17.37 3.98
CA LEU A 286 4.13 16.93 5.27
C LEU A 286 2.92 17.74 5.76
N ALA A 287 2.82 19.01 5.35
CA ALA A 287 1.83 19.95 5.87
C ALA A 287 0.42 19.78 5.27
N LEU A 288 0.30 19.26 4.05
CA LEU A 288 -0.99 19.09 3.36
C LEU A 288 -1.66 17.71 3.54
N GLY A 289 -0.98 16.77 4.22
CA GLY A 289 -1.52 15.42 4.45
C GLY A 289 -1.73 14.94 5.89
N PRO A 290 -1.55 15.72 6.97
CA PRO A 290 -1.53 15.14 8.31
C PRO A 290 -2.91 14.61 8.76
N GLU A 291 -4.03 15.21 8.36
CA GLU A 291 -5.34 14.75 8.84
C GLU A 291 -5.71 13.38 8.28
N ALA A 292 -5.65 13.19 6.96
CA ALA A 292 -5.95 11.90 6.34
C ALA A 292 -4.88 10.82 6.67
N GLN A 293 -3.59 11.19 6.73
CA GLN A 293 -2.53 10.27 7.15
C GLN A 293 -2.67 9.82 8.61
N GLN A 294 -3.18 10.68 9.50
CA GLN A 294 -3.40 10.34 10.91
C GLN A 294 -4.69 9.52 11.13
N LEU A 295 -5.70 9.70 10.29
CA LEU A 295 -6.97 8.98 10.39
C LEU A 295 -6.89 7.55 9.85
N GLY A 296 -6.05 7.29 8.85
CA GLY A 296 -5.88 5.97 8.25
C GLY A 296 -5.24 4.92 9.18
N PRO A 297 -5.45 3.62 8.91
CA PRO A 297 -4.94 2.52 9.73
C PRO A 297 -3.40 2.32 9.64
N TYR A 298 -2.73 3.02 8.73
CA TYR A 298 -1.32 2.83 8.41
C TYR A 298 -0.43 4.00 8.83
N HIS A 299 0.80 3.67 9.21
CA HIS A 299 1.93 4.58 9.19
C HIS A 299 2.59 4.47 7.81
N VAL A 300 2.71 5.58 7.09
CA VAL A 300 3.19 5.63 5.72
C VAL A 300 4.55 6.31 5.68
N ASP A 301 5.53 5.65 5.08
CA ASP A 301 6.82 6.23 4.76
C ASP A 301 6.76 6.69 3.30
N MET A 302 6.75 8.00 3.09
CA MET A 302 6.63 8.59 1.76
C MET A 302 7.95 8.59 1.00
N ARG A 303 7.81 8.57 -0.31
CA ARG A 303 8.88 8.66 -1.28
C ARG A 303 9.35 10.09 -1.45
N GLY A 304 10.66 10.24 -1.61
CA GLY A 304 11.31 11.54 -1.82
C GLY A 304 11.62 12.27 -0.51
N GLY A 305 12.31 13.40 -0.62
CA GLY A 305 12.59 14.24 0.54
C GLY A 305 11.35 15.00 1.01
N PRO A 306 11.27 15.38 2.31
CA PRO A 306 10.27 16.33 2.76
C PRO A 306 10.57 17.72 2.19
N VAL A 307 9.58 18.37 1.59
CA VAL A 307 9.66 19.71 1.01
C VAL A 307 8.44 20.56 1.40
N ALA A 308 8.54 21.87 1.20
CA ALA A 308 7.42 22.79 1.35
C ALA A 308 6.50 22.74 0.11
N GLU A 309 5.27 23.23 0.26
CA GLU A 309 4.29 23.32 -0.84
C GLU A 309 4.86 24.11 -2.03
N SER A 310 5.54 25.23 -1.77
CA SER A 310 6.15 26.08 -2.81
C SER A 310 7.18 25.36 -3.66
N THR A 311 7.92 24.41 -3.07
CA THR A 311 8.86 23.59 -3.83
C THR A 311 8.10 22.70 -4.81
N THR A 312 6.91 22.20 -4.46
CA THR A 312 6.10 21.41 -5.38
C THR A 312 5.66 22.24 -6.58
N TYR A 313 5.27 23.50 -6.36
CA TYR A 313 4.96 24.45 -7.43
C TYR A 313 6.18 24.68 -8.35
N GLU A 314 7.36 24.97 -7.79
CA GLU A 314 8.60 25.17 -8.56
C GLU A 314 8.99 23.94 -9.40
N ARG A 315 8.85 22.73 -8.82
CA ARG A 315 9.14 21.50 -9.55
C ARG A 315 8.10 21.23 -10.63
N ALA A 316 6.83 21.56 -10.38
CA ALA A 316 5.75 21.40 -11.35
C ALA A 316 5.94 22.26 -12.61
N GLN A 317 6.58 23.44 -12.51
CA GLN A 317 6.98 24.26 -13.67
C GLN A 317 7.95 23.53 -14.63
N HIS A 318 8.63 22.49 -14.16
CA HIS A 318 9.63 21.74 -14.91
C HIS A 318 9.15 20.32 -15.27
N THR A 319 7.86 20.04 -15.08
CA THR A 319 7.26 18.73 -15.38
C THR A 319 5.97 18.85 -16.18
N ASP A 320 5.68 17.85 -17.02
CA ASP A 320 4.52 17.85 -17.92
C ASP A 320 3.21 17.49 -17.22
N ALA A 321 3.24 16.92 -16.01
CA ALA A 321 2.07 16.58 -15.23
C ALA A 321 2.41 16.37 -13.75
N THR A 322 1.53 16.82 -12.85
CA THR A 322 1.64 16.58 -11.40
C THR A 322 0.49 15.71 -10.91
N TYR A 323 0.85 14.65 -10.17
CA TYR A 323 -0.09 13.73 -9.54
C TYR A 323 0.17 13.64 -8.04
N VAL A 324 -0.89 13.58 -7.25
CA VAL A 324 -0.86 13.58 -5.79
C VAL A 324 -1.49 12.31 -5.26
N THR A 325 -0.86 11.69 -4.28
CA THR A 325 -1.47 10.55 -3.57
C THR A 325 -2.40 11.04 -2.47
N HIS A 326 -3.69 10.72 -2.59
CA HIS A 326 -4.67 10.85 -1.52
C HIS A 326 -4.77 9.57 -0.69
N TYR A 327 -4.85 9.75 0.62
CA TYR A 327 -4.98 8.70 1.61
C TYR A 327 -6.41 8.72 2.18
N HIS A 328 -7.05 7.56 2.25
CA HIS A 328 -8.42 7.44 2.76
C HIS A 328 -8.45 6.87 4.19
N ALA A 329 -9.52 7.15 4.93
CA ALA A 329 -9.66 6.73 6.32
C ALA A 329 -9.69 5.19 6.51
N ASP A 330 -10.12 4.45 5.49
CA ASP A 330 -10.09 2.98 5.46
C ASP A 330 -8.71 2.40 5.13
N GLY A 331 -7.76 3.26 4.73
CA GLY A 331 -6.41 2.90 4.31
C GLY A 331 -6.22 2.75 2.81
N ALA A 332 -7.27 2.90 2.00
CA ALA A 332 -7.12 2.96 0.56
C ALA A 332 -6.26 4.18 0.16
N MET A 333 -5.57 4.06 -0.96
CA MET A 333 -4.71 5.11 -1.50
C MET A 333 -5.03 5.26 -2.98
N THR A 334 -5.18 6.50 -3.43
CA THR A 334 -5.58 6.82 -4.80
C THR A 334 -4.71 7.95 -5.34
N LEU A 335 -4.33 7.87 -6.61
CA LEU A 335 -3.58 8.92 -7.28
C LEU A 335 -4.54 9.86 -8.01
N HIS A 336 -4.39 11.16 -7.80
CA HIS A 336 -5.23 12.20 -8.39
C HIS A 336 -4.37 13.17 -9.19
N TYR A 337 -4.88 13.63 -10.33
CA TYR A 337 -4.23 14.65 -11.15
C TYR A 337 -4.38 16.01 -10.45
N ALA A 338 -3.26 16.64 -10.10
CA ALA A 338 -3.25 17.97 -9.51
C ALA A 338 -3.22 19.05 -10.59
N GLY A 339 -2.53 18.81 -11.71
CA GLY A 339 -2.45 19.79 -12.78
C GLY A 339 -1.09 19.94 -13.43
N THR A 340 -0.95 21.01 -14.20
CA THR A 340 0.29 21.45 -14.86
C THR A 340 0.54 22.93 -14.62
N ILE A 341 1.80 23.33 -14.75
CA ILE A 341 2.20 24.72 -14.75
C ILE A 341 3.04 24.95 -16.00
N ASP A 342 2.49 25.71 -16.94
CA ASP A 342 3.19 26.10 -18.16
C ASP A 342 3.71 27.53 -18.00
N VAL A 343 4.95 27.78 -18.42
CA VAL A 343 5.47 29.14 -18.57
C VAL A 343 5.15 29.61 -19.99
N PRO A 344 4.25 30.58 -20.19
CA PRO A 344 3.78 30.91 -21.53
C PRO A 344 4.90 31.52 -22.38
N GLN A 345 4.92 31.13 -23.65
CA GLN A 345 5.78 31.73 -24.66
C GLN A 345 4.88 32.41 -25.70
N GLY A 346 4.85 33.74 -25.73
CA GLY A 346 4.14 34.50 -26.76
C GLY A 346 3.08 35.46 -26.23
N GLU A 347 1.99 35.59 -26.97
CA GLU A 347 0.93 36.57 -26.70
C GLU A 347 0.16 36.27 -25.42
N ALA A 348 -0.37 37.32 -24.80
CA ALA A 348 -1.18 37.19 -23.60
C ALA A 348 -2.46 36.39 -23.91
N PRO A 349 -2.77 35.33 -23.13
CA PRO A 349 -3.94 34.52 -23.38
C PRO A 349 -5.23 35.32 -23.16
N GLU A 350 -6.29 34.96 -23.90
CA GLU A 350 -7.63 35.43 -23.61
C GLU A 350 -8.06 34.96 -22.21
N TRP A 351 -8.81 35.81 -21.51
CA TRP A 351 -9.25 35.54 -20.15
C TRP A 351 -10.73 35.85 -19.98
N MET A 352 -11.38 35.13 -19.07
CA MET A 352 -12.82 35.21 -18.78
C MET A 352 -13.11 36.16 -17.62
N ALA A 353 -12.25 36.16 -16.59
CA ALA A 353 -12.36 37.05 -15.44
C ALA A 353 -10.99 37.28 -14.79
N GLN A 354 -10.79 38.45 -14.19
CA GLN A 354 -9.63 38.79 -13.38
C GLN A 354 -10.03 38.95 -11.92
N PHE A 355 -9.28 38.35 -11.00
CA PHE A 355 -9.50 38.37 -9.56
C PHE A 355 -8.37 39.14 -8.88
N GLY A 356 -8.66 40.40 -8.55
CA GLY A 356 -7.70 41.34 -7.99
C GLY A 356 -6.43 41.47 -8.83
N ALA A 357 -5.28 41.47 -8.15
CA ALA A 357 -3.95 41.48 -8.77
C ALA A 357 -3.29 40.09 -8.80
N THR A 358 -4.03 39.04 -8.41
CA THR A 358 -3.46 37.69 -8.19
C THR A 358 -3.61 36.81 -9.42
N ALA A 359 -4.80 36.76 -10.02
CA ALA A 359 -5.13 35.74 -11.01
C ALA A 359 -6.06 36.23 -12.12
N ARG A 360 -5.93 35.63 -13.30
CA ARG A 360 -6.96 35.62 -14.35
C ARG A 360 -7.42 34.20 -14.60
N LEU A 361 -8.73 33.98 -14.66
CA LEU A 361 -9.31 32.74 -15.16
C LEU A 361 -9.30 32.81 -16.68
N LEU A 362 -8.62 31.86 -17.32
CA LEU A 362 -8.53 31.73 -18.78
C LEU A 362 -9.64 30.83 -19.30
N GLU A 363 -9.90 29.75 -18.59
CA GLU A 363 -10.81 28.69 -19.02
C GLU A 363 -11.43 27.97 -17.82
N ALA A 364 -12.70 27.61 -17.95
CA ALA A 364 -13.42 26.80 -16.98
C ALA A 364 -14.31 25.78 -17.72
N GLU A 365 -13.93 24.50 -17.65
CA GLU A 365 -14.60 23.42 -18.38
C GLU A 365 -15.23 22.41 -17.41
N PRO A 366 -16.57 22.40 -17.28
CA PRO A 366 -17.28 21.40 -16.50
C PRO A 366 -17.50 20.13 -17.31
N LEU A 367 -17.07 18.99 -16.77
CA LEU A 367 -17.26 17.65 -17.34
C LEU A 367 -17.97 16.74 -16.33
N TRP A 368 -19.12 16.20 -16.72
CA TRP A 368 -19.83 15.21 -15.92
C TRP A 368 -19.34 13.79 -16.25
N ASP A 369 -18.87 13.08 -15.24
CA ASP A 369 -18.65 11.63 -15.28
C ASP A 369 -19.70 10.94 -14.41
N GLY A 370 -20.82 10.58 -15.04
CA GLY A 370 -21.98 9.97 -14.38
C GLY A 370 -22.62 10.84 -13.30
N VAL A 371 -22.17 10.71 -12.05
CA VAL A 371 -22.68 11.46 -10.89
C VAL A 371 -21.69 12.47 -10.33
N THR A 372 -20.46 12.48 -10.84
CA THR A 372 -19.36 13.32 -10.39
C THR A 372 -19.14 14.44 -11.40
N LEU A 373 -18.95 15.67 -10.91
CA LEU A 373 -18.55 16.80 -11.74
C LEU A 373 -17.05 17.03 -11.57
N HIS A 374 -16.33 16.95 -12.68
CA HIS A 374 -14.94 17.38 -12.82
C HIS A 374 -14.96 18.79 -13.42
N LEU A 375 -14.28 19.74 -12.80
CA LEU A 375 -14.15 21.10 -13.31
C LEU A 375 -12.68 21.38 -13.55
N ARG A 376 -12.29 21.50 -14.82
CA ARG A 376 -10.95 21.93 -15.19
C ARG A 376 -10.89 23.44 -15.21
N LEU A 377 -9.90 23.98 -14.53
CA LEU A 377 -9.69 25.41 -14.42
C LEU A 377 -8.30 25.73 -14.95
N ARG A 378 -8.22 26.75 -15.80
CA ARG A 378 -6.95 27.26 -16.30
C ARG A 378 -6.80 28.71 -15.89
N TRP A 379 -5.70 29.00 -15.22
CA TRP A 379 -5.41 30.29 -14.61
C TRP A 379 -4.16 30.88 -15.22
N GLN A 380 -4.10 32.20 -15.36
CA GLN A 380 -2.86 32.94 -15.49
C GLN A 380 -2.57 33.64 -14.16
N ALA A 381 -1.39 33.38 -13.61
CA ALA A 381 -0.88 34.11 -12.45
C ALA A 381 -0.49 35.54 -12.86
N LEU A 382 -1.05 36.54 -12.19
CA LEU A 382 -0.65 37.94 -12.33
C LEU A 382 0.42 38.34 -11.32
N GLY A 383 0.54 37.59 -10.24
CA GLY A 383 1.52 37.75 -9.17
C GLY A 383 1.26 36.74 -8.07
N SER A 384 2.09 36.80 -7.03
CA SER A 384 1.87 36.01 -5.81
C SER A 384 0.67 36.54 -5.03
N GLY A 385 -0.22 35.64 -4.65
CA GLY A 385 -1.22 35.90 -3.61
C GLY A 385 -0.60 35.96 -2.21
N VAL A 386 -1.45 36.00 -1.18
CA VAL A 386 -1.02 35.80 0.22
C VAL A 386 -1.48 34.45 0.76
N SER A 387 -0.88 33.98 1.85
CA SER A 387 -1.20 32.68 2.45
C SER A 387 -2.62 32.55 3.00
N THR A 388 -3.33 33.67 3.08
CA THR A 388 -4.72 33.73 3.55
C THR A 388 -5.73 33.86 2.41
N ASP A 389 -5.26 33.93 1.16
CA ASP A 389 -6.11 33.83 -0.03
C ASP A 389 -6.38 32.36 -0.34
N SER A 390 -7.59 32.06 -0.81
CA SER A 390 -7.94 30.74 -1.32
C SER A 390 -9.01 30.84 -2.42
N ILE A 391 -9.12 29.81 -3.26
CA ILE A 391 -10.15 29.76 -4.31
C ILE A 391 -11.40 29.10 -3.75
N PHE A 392 -12.55 29.72 -3.94
CA PHE A 392 -13.83 29.07 -3.73
C PHE A 392 -14.46 28.71 -5.08
N VAL A 393 -15.06 27.53 -5.14
CA VAL A 393 -15.85 27.11 -6.30
C VAL A 393 -17.12 26.47 -5.83
N HIS A 394 -18.24 27.13 -6.10
CA HIS A 394 -19.56 26.73 -5.62
C HIS A 394 -20.43 26.28 -6.78
N LEU A 395 -20.97 25.07 -6.67
CA LEU A 395 -22.01 24.57 -7.57
C LEU A 395 -23.37 24.87 -6.96
N ALA A 396 -24.18 25.69 -7.62
CA ALA A 396 -25.48 26.12 -7.11
C ALA A 396 -26.57 26.05 -8.20
N LEU A 397 -27.82 25.84 -7.79
CA LEU A 397 -28.94 26.18 -8.67
C LEU A 397 -28.97 27.72 -8.85
N PRO A 398 -29.53 28.23 -9.94
CA PRO A 398 -29.75 29.68 -10.08
C PRO A 398 -30.44 30.24 -8.84
N ASP A 399 -29.88 31.32 -8.29
CA ASP A 399 -30.38 32.04 -7.10
C ASP A 399 -30.54 31.20 -5.81
N ALA A 400 -29.80 30.09 -5.68
CA ALA A 400 -29.85 29.21 -4.51
C ALA A 400 -28.50 29.13 -3.78
N LEU A 401 -28.55 28.56 -2.57
CA LEU A 401 -27.33 28.18 -1.86
C LEU A 401 -26.59 27.06 -2.60
N PRO A 402 -25.25 26.97 -2.44
CA PRO A 402 -24.45 25.90 -3.04
C PRO A 402 -24.94 24.51 -2.62
N VAL A 403 -25.10 23.62 -3.61
CA VAL A 403 -25.40 22.20 -3.39
C VAL A 403 -24.13 21.35 -3.23
N ALA A 404 -23.01 21.85 -3.73
CA ALA A 404 -21.68 21.29 -3.57
C ALA A 404 -20.62 22.40 -3.69
N GLN A 405 -19.46 22.20 -3.07
CA GLN A 405 -18.36 23.17 -3.07
C GLN A 405 -17.03 22.41 -3.22
N ALA A 406 -16.05 23.05 -3.84
CA ALA A 406 -14.69 22.54 -4.02
C ALA A 406 -13.68 23.66 -3.70
N ASP A 407 -13.81 24.22 -2.50
CA ASP A 407 -13.01 25.33 -2.00
C ASP A 407 -11.63 24.85 -1.54
N GLY A 408 -10.61 25.69 -1.72
CA GLY A 408 -9.24 25.41 -1.30
C GLY A 408 -8.20 25.85 -2.32
N GLU A 409 -6.94 25.58 -1.96
CA GLU A 409 -5.79 25.88 -2.80
C GLU A 409 -5.81 25.06 -4.11
N PRO A 410 -5.39 25.67 -5.24
CA PRO A 410 -5.26 25.00 -6.52
C PRO A 410 -4.38 23.76 -6.48
N GLY A 411 -4.62 22.83 -7.40
CA GLY A 411 -3.82 21.63 -7.55
C GLY A 411 -3.89 20.71 -6.33
N LEU A 412 -5.09 20.57 -5.76
CA LEU A 412 -5.35 19.74 -4.57
C LEU A 412 -4.54 20.17 -3.33
N GLY A 413 -4.23 21.47 -3.20
CA GLY A 413 -3.36 21.97 -2.14
C GLY A 413 -1.94 22.30 -2.58
N PHE A 414 -1.46 21.73 -3.69
CA PHE A 414 -0.03 21.70 -4.01
C PHE A 414 0.45 22.86 -4.87
N PHE A 415 -0.48 23.71 -5.37
CA PHE A 415 -0.17 24.94 -6.10
C PHE A 415 -0.72 26.17 -5.38
N PRO A 416 -0.28 26.44 -4.14
CA PRO A 416 -0.88 27.49 -3.33
C PRO A 416 -0.67 28.88 -3.95
N LEU A 417 -1.67 29.75 -3.81
CA LEU A 417 -1.71 31.07 -4.46
C LEU A 417 -0.49 31.95 -4.14
N TRP A 418 0.06 31.83 -2.93
CA TRP A 418 1.25 32.57 -2.49
C TRP A 418 2.58 32.07 -3.09
N SER A 419 2.56 30.95 -3.82
CA SER A 419 3.72 30.47 -4.58
C SER A 419 3.67 30.85 -6.06
N TRP A 420 2.56 31.42 -6.52
CA TRP A 420 2.36 31.75 -7.92
C TRP A 420 3.36 32.79 -8.41
N GLN A 421 3.91 32.57 -9.61
CA GLN A 421 4.81 33.51 -10.26
C GLN A 421 4.10 34.19 -11.42
N ALA A 422 4.29 35.51 -11.52
CA ALA A 422 3.63 36.29 -12.57
C ALA A 422 3.98 35.75 -13.95
N GLY A 423 2.95 35.49 -14.76
CA GLY A 423 3.05 34.92 -16.09
C GLY A 423 2.65 33.45 -16.15
N ASP A 424 2.85 32.66 -15.10
CA ASP A 424 2.59 31.21 -15.14
C ASP A 424 1.13 30.88 -15.51
N ILE A 425 0.95 29.79 -16.24
CA ILE A 425 -0.34 29.24 -16.61
C ILE A 425 -0.56 27.96 -15.81
N ILE A 426 -1.48 28.00 -14.85
CA ILE A 426 -1.79 26.89 -13.96
C ILE A 426 -3.04 26.21 -14.49
N SER A 427 -2.93 24.95 -14.92
CA SER A 427 -4.08 24.11 -15.24
C SER A 427 -4.33 23.15 -14.09
N GLU A 428 -5.53 23.11 -13.53
CA GLU A 428 -5.88 22.22 -12.43
C GLU A 428 -7.26 21.57 -12.63
N GLU A 429 -7.59 20.60 -11.79
CA GLU A 429 -8.89 19.94 -11.79
C GLU A 429 -9.51 19.91 -10.38
N ARG A 430 -10.79 20.27 -10.30
CA ARG A 430 -11.62 20.19 -9.09
C ARG A 430 -12.66 19.09 -9.24
N VAL A 431 -12.81 18.26 -8.22
CA VAL A 431 -13.82 17.20 -8.18
C VAL A 431 -14.89 17.55 -7.15
N PHE A 432 -16.15 17.57 -7.56
CA PHE A 432 -17.27 17.87 -6.68
C PHE A 432 -17.90 16.59 -6.14
N THR A 433 -18.02 16.55 -4.81
CA THR A 433 -18.83 15.54 -4.11
C THR A 433 -19.98 16.24 -3.41
N SER A 434 -21.22 15.78 -3.64
CA SER A 434 -22.41 16.38 -3.03
C SER A 434 -22.39 16.26 -1.51
N VAL A 435 -22.79 17.32 -0.82
CA VAL A 435 -23.00 17.33 0.65
C VAL A 435 -24.07 16.29 1.06
N SER A 436 -24.99 15.95 0.16
CA SER A 436 -26.07 14.98 0.38
C SER A 436 -25.83 13.61 -0.29
N GLY A 437 -24.62 13.37 -0.80
CA GLY A 437 -24.20 12.10 -1.40
C GLY A 437 -24.39 11.99 -2.92
N THR A 438 -25.37 12.69 -3.52
CA THR A 438 -25.47 12.84 -4.99
C THR A 438 -25.91 14.25 -5.36
N ILE A 439 -25.35 14.82 -6.44
CA ILE A 439 -25.79 16.12 -6.98
C ILE A 439 -27.00 15.84 -7.85
N PRO A 440 -28.23 16.32 -7.58
CA PRO A 440 -29.40 15.98 -8.39
C PRO A 440 -29.26 16.35 -9.88
N PRO A 441 -30.03 15.74 -10.80
CA PRO A 441 -30.11 16.24 -12.18
C PRO A 441 -30.68 17.67 -12.19
N GLY A 442 -30.12 18.55 -13.02
CA GLY A 442 -30.51 19.96 -13.02
C GLY A 442 -29.58 20.84 -13.85
N PHE A 443 -29.92 22.13 -13.89
CA PHE A 443 -29.08 23.18 -14.44
C PHE A 443 -28.42 23.92 -13.29
N TYR A 444 -27.10 23.90 -13.29
CA TYR A 444 -26.29 24.51 -12.24
C TYR A 444 -25.43 25.64 -12.80
N ASN A 445 -25.21 26.63 -11.94
CA ASN A 445 -24.17 27.64 -12.10
C ASN A 445 -22.94 27.20 -11.32
N VAL A 446 -21.76 27.47 -11.89
CA VAL A 446 -20.49 27.33 -11.20
C VAL A 446 -19.97 28.73 -10.89
N ASN A 447 -19.95 29.06 -9.61
CA ASN A 447 -19.48 30.36 -9.13
C ASN A 447 -18.04 30.22 -8.65
N ILE A 448 -17.12 30.99 -9.23
CA ILE A 448 -15.67 30.90 -9.02
C ILE A 448 -15.17 32.24 -8.50
N GLY A 449 -14.40 32.24 -7.41
CA GLY A 449 -13.74 33.46 -6.92
C GLY A 449 -12.57 33.19 -5.99
N ILE A 450 -11.88 34.27 -5.63
CA ILE A 450 -10.80 34.27 -4.63
C ILE A 450 -11.30 35.01 -3.40
N TYR A 451 -11.11 34.41 -2.22
CA TYR A 451 -11.45 35.02 -0.95
C TYR A 451 -10.25 35.01 -0.02
N ASN A 452 -10.17 36.04 0.82
CA ASN A 452 -9.21 36.10 1.91
C ASN A 452 -9.93 35.72 3.21
N TRP A 453 -9.56 34.60 3.82
CA TRP A 453 -10.26 34.10 5.00
C TRP A 453 -9.90 34.85 6.29
N GLU A 454 -8.77 35.55 6.33
CA GLU A 454 -8.40 36.37 7.48
C GLU A 454 -9.11 37.74 7.45
N ALA A 455 -9.10 38.39 6.29
CA ALA A 455 -9.77 39.67 6.07
C ALA A 455 -11.28 39.55 5.83
N GLN A 456 -11.80 38.32 5.64
CA GLN A 456 -13.21 38.04 5.33
C GLN A 456 -13.71 38.84 4.11
N SER A 457 -12.87 38.94 3.08
CA SER A 457 -13.13 39.71 1.86
C SER A 457 -12.99 38.84 0.61
N ARG A 458 -13.58 39.30 -0.51
CA ARG A 458 -13.37 38.72 -1.83
C ARG A 458 -12.47 39.62 -2.67
N ALA A 459 -11.67 39.02 -3.55
CA ALA A 459 -10.87 39.78 -4.51
C ALA A 459 -11.79 40.42 -5.54
N GLU A 460 -11.58 41.70 -5.84
CA GLU A 460 -12.38 42.42 -6.83
C GLU A 460 -12.37 41.67 -8.17
N THR A 461 -13.55 41.36 -8.72
CA THR A 461 -13.66 40.55 -9.93
C THR A 461 -14.07 41.40 -11.13
N TRP A 462 -13.28 41.33 -12.20
CA TRP A 462 -13.43 42.15 -13.40
C TRP A 462 -13.58 41.28 -14.65
N LEU A 463 -14.43 41.68 -15.59
CA LEU A 463 -14.57 41.09 -16.93
C LEU A 463 -13.60 41.75 -17.94
N PRO A 464 -13.34 41.13 -19.10
CA PRO A 464 -12.45 41.66 -20.14
C PRO A 464 -12.82 43.05 -20.67
N ASP A 465 -14.10 43.41 -20.60
CA ASP A 465 -14.62 44.72 -21.02
C ASP A 465 -14.43 45.83 -19.95
N GLY A 466 -13.84 45.50 -18.80
CA GLY A 466 -13.63 46.42 -17.68
C GLY A 466 -14.81 46.50 -16.71
N THR A 467 -15.86 45.69 -16.89
CA THR A 467 -17.00 45.65 -15.97
C THR A 467 -16.62 44.92 -14.68
N ARG A 468 -16.84 45.55 -13.51
CA ARG A 468 -16.73 44.89 -12.21
C ARG A 468 -18.00 44.10 -11.89
N LEU A 469 -17.85 42.87 -11.41
CA LEU A 469 -18.96 42.03 -10.95
C LEU A 469 -19.36 42.40 -9.51
N PRO A 470 -20.68 42.53 -9.20
CA PRO A 470 -21.15 43.11 -7.93
C PRO A 470 -20.85 42.25 -6.70
N ASP A 471 -20.79 40.93 -6.85
CA ASP A 471 -20.54 39.99 -5.75
C ASP A 471 -19.09 39.45 -5.73
N ASP A 472 -18.24 39.96 -6.63
CA ASP A 472 -16.82 39.60 -6.75
C ASP A 472 -16.60 38.08 -6.94
N TYR A 473 -17.37 37.48 -7.86
CA TYR A 473 -17.14 36.14 -8.41
C TYR A 473 -17.57 36.03 -9.87
N PHE A 474 -16.92 35.16 -10.63
CA PHE A 474 -17.32 34.80 -11.99
C PHE A 474 -18.35 33.68 -11.98
N THR A 475 -19.37 33.76 -12.83
CA THR A 475 -20.39 32.71 -12.98
C THR A 475 -20.27 32.05 -14.36
N LEU A 476 -19.94 30.76 -14.37
CA LEU A 476 -20.12 29.93 -15.55
C LEU A 476 -21.54 29.36 -15.57
N ALA A 477 -22.36 29.88 -16.47
CA ALA A 477 -23.72 29.38 -16.69
C ALA A 477 -23.70 28.08 -17.51
N ALA A 478 -24.71 27.22 -17.31
CA ALA A 478 -25.02 26.03 -18.12
C ALA A 478 -24.28 24.71 -17.80
N CYS A 479 -23.96 24.44 -16.53
CA CYS A 479 -23.55 23.10 -16.13
C CYS A 479 -24.80 22.20 -15.99
N ARG A 480 -25.12 21.40 -17.02
CA ARG A 480 -26.30 20.52 -17.03
C ARG A 480 -25.93 19.10 -16.62
N ARG A 481 -26.56 18.59 -15.55
CA ARG A 481 -26.55 17.16 -15.23
C ARG A 481 -27.80 16.49 -15.83
N GLU A 482 -27.60 15.56 -16.75
CA GLU A 482 -28.70 14.78 -17.35
C GLU A 482 -29.14 13.62 -16.44
N SER A 483 -30.40 13.22 -16.55
CA SER A 483 -30.93 12.04 -15.86
C SER A 483 -30.54 10.76 -16.63
N GLY A 484 -29.30 10.29 -16.46
CA GLY A 484 -28.83 9.00 -16.99
C GLY A 484 -29.03 7.85 -15.99
N PRO A 485 -29.20 6.58 -16.43
CA PRO A 485 -29.31 5.45 -15.52
C PRO A 485 -27.98 5.25 -14.77
N SER A 486 -28.04 4.91 -13.48
CA SER A 486 -26.87 4.49 -12.71
C SER A 486 -26.19 3.32 -13.40
N ILE A 487 -25.01 3.55 -14.00
CA ILE A 487 -24.29 2.50 -14.72
C ILE A 487 -23.74 1.51 -13.70
N ASN A 488 -24.18 0.25 -13.85
CA ASN A 488 -23.64 -0.91 -13.15
C ASN A 488 -22.15 -1.05 -13.53
N THR A 489 -21.30 -1.16 -12.51
CA THR A 489 -19.84 -1.31 -12.60
C THR A 489 -19.46 -2.51 -13.47
N ARG A 490 -19.12 -2.29 -14.75
CA ARG A 490 -18.24 -3.17 -15.52
C ARG A 490 -17.70 -2.45 -16.77
N ALA A 491 -16.37 -2.32 -16.78
CA ALA A 491 -15.50 -1.94 -17.88
C ALA A 491 -15.66 -0.50 -18.43
N VAL A 492 -14.83 0.41 -17.93
CA VAL A 492 -14.51 1.67 -18.62
C VAL A 492 -13.09 1.53 -19.17
N SER A 493 -12.97 1.44 -20.49
CA SER A 493 -11.73 1.71 -21.22
C SER A 493 -11.64 3.22 -21.42
N HIS A 494 -10.65 3.87 -20.80
CA HIS A 494 -10.35 5.27 -21.07
C HIS A 494 -9.67 5.40 -22.44
N SER A 495 -10.37 6.04 -23.40
CA SER A 495 -9.77 6.57 -24.61
C SER A 495 -10.01 8.07 -24.65
N HIS A 496 -8.95 8.87 -24.48
CA HIS A 496 -8.96 10.30 -24.82
C HIS A 496 -8.77 10.46 -26.34
N PRO A 497 -9.54 11.31 -27.03
CA PRO A 497 -9.33 11.60 -28.44
C PRO A 497 -8.21 12.65 -28.60
N GLY A 498 -7.24 12.32 -29.46
CA GLY A 498 -6.11 13.18 -29.81
C GLY A 498 -6.52 14.46 -30.54
N PHE A 499 -5.73 15.50 -30.31
CA PHE A 499 -5.76 16.79 -30.99
C PHE A 499 -5.63 16.61 -32.51
N ARG A 500 -6.52 17.27 -33.28
CA ARG A 500 -6.39 17.46 -34.73
C ARG A 500 -5.44 18.62 -35.00
N SER A 501 -4.32 18.36 -35.67
CA SER A 501 -3.57 19.39 -36.40
C SER A 501 -4.15 19.51 -37.81
N ASN A 502 -4.62 20.72 -38.18
CA ASN A 502 -5.00 21.04 -39.55
C ASN A 502 -3.77 21.27 -40.43
N ASP A 503 -3.92 20.87 -41.68
CA ASP A 503 -3.00 21.02 -42.81
C ASP A 503 -2.51 22.46 -43.08
N VAL A 504 -1.26 22.59 -43.52
CA VAL A 504 -0.82 23.58 -44.52
C VAL A 504 0.16 22.93 -45.52
N HIS A 505 -0.09 23.24 -46.78
CA HIS A 505 0.39 22.76 -48.08
C HIS A 505 1.91 22.84 -48.43
N ASP A 506 2.23 22.11 -49.52
CA ASP A 506 3.28 22.30 -50.55
C ASP A 506 4.62 21.57 -50.37
N ALA A 507 5.24 20.95 -51.38
CA ALA A 507 4.87 20.61 -52.76
C ALA A 507 5.83 19.50 -53.28
N ASN A 508 5.44 18.89 -54.41
CA ASN A 508 6.22 18.07 -55.35
C ASN A 508 7.76 18.08 -55.24
N THR A 509 8.40 16.91 -55.35
CA THR A 509 8.99 16.38 -56.61
C THR A 509 9.67 15.02 -56.40
N THR A 510 9.40 14.08 -57.32
CA THR A 510 10.29 13.05 -57.94
C THR A 510 11.79 13.21 -57.63
N ASP A 511 12.60 12.19 -57.33
CA ASP A 511 12.76 10.80 -57.83
C ASP A 511 13.25 9.85 -56.71
#